data_AF-A0A947GFJ6-F1
#
_entry.id   AF-A0A947GFJ6-F1
#
_cell.length_a   1.000
_cell.length_b   1.000
_cell.length_c   1.000
_cell.angle_alpha   90.00
_cell.angle_beta   90.00
_cell.angle_gamma   90.00
#
_symmetry.space_group_name_H-M   'P 1'
#
loop_
_entity.id
_entity.type
_entity.pdbx_description
1 polymer ?
#
loop_
_entity_poly.entity_id
_entity_poly.type
_entity_poly.pdbx_seq_one_letter_code
_entity_poly.pdbx_strand_id
1 'polypeptide(L)'
;MLHPDVELVGLSGEHLSNWWRVALPPGVWAGRWALVVRDQRGPVAVVKDRGRVELEGDQVGTSAAALAELRDELRVDLVVVADSDAMARLSSVAEPRAVRADDFVAQWLAVYDGLRRLRGKGIWSDP
;
A
#
# COMPACT_ATOMS: atom_id res chain seq x y z
N MET A 1 -3.64 -18.43 13.44
CA MET A 1 -3.68 -17.23 12.59
C MET A 1 -2.28 -16.63 12.67
N LEU A 2 -1.54 -16.57 11.56
CA LEU A 2 -0.23 -15.94 11.54
C LEU A 2 -0.39 -14.42 11.73
N HIS A 3 0.62 -13.77 12.30
CA HIS A 3 0.59 -12.32 12.52
C HIS A 3 0.53 -11.60 11.16
N PRO A 4 -0.28 -10.55 10.96
CA PRO A 4 -0.40 -9.84 9.67
C PRO A 4 0.94 -9.29 9.15
N ASP A 5 1.89 -9.02 10.06
CA ASP A 5 3.26 -8.64 9.68
C ASP A 5 4.05 -9.78 9.03
N VAL A 6 3.77 -11.05 9.39
CA VAL A 6 4.43 -12.22 8.80
C VAL A 6 3.92 -12.46 7.38
N GLU A 7 2.69 -12.06 7.06
CA GLU A 7 2.13 -12.20 5.72
C GLU A 7 2.71 -11.16 4.76
N LEU A 8 2.86 -9.90 5.17
CA LEU A 8 3.38 -8.84 4.29
C LEU A 8 4.84 -9.04 3.86
N VAL A 9 5.69 -9.59 4.73
CA VAL A 9 7.13 -9.78 4.43
C VAL A 9 7.34 -10.95 3.47
N GLY A 10 6.46 -11.96 3.51
CA GLY A 10 6.51 -13.15 2.65
C GLY A 10 5.87 -12.97 1.27
N LEU A 11 5.15 -11.87 1.01
CA LEU A 11 4.55 -11.61 -0.28
C LEU A 11 5.59 -11.06 -1.27
N SER A 12 5.55 -11.57 -2.50
CA SER A 12 6.30 -11.00 -3.62
C SER A 12 5.74 -9.61 -3.96
N GLY A 13 6.58 -8.77 -4.57
CA GLY A 13 6.14 -7.46 -5.08
C GLY A 13 4.95 -7.57 -6.05
N GLU A 14 4.85 -8.68 -6.78
CA GLU A 14 3.72 -8.96 -7.67
C GLU A 14 2.42 -9.22 -6.90
N HIS A 15 2.45 -10.00 -5.82
CA HIS A 15 1.26 -10.23 -5.00
C HIS A 15 0.79 -8.95 -4.32
N LEU A 16 1.71 -8.16 -3.77
CA LEU A 16 1.39 -6.85 -3.18
C LEU A 16 0.84 -5.89 -4.24
N SER A 17 1.43 -5.87 -5.44
CA SER A 17 0.96 -5.08 -6.57
C SER A 17 -0.46 -5.45 -6.96
N ASN A 18 -0.75 -6.75 -7.14
CA ASN A 18 -2.08 -7.25 -7.49
C ASN A 18 -3.13 -6.92 -6.44
N TRP A 19 -2.77 -6.99 -5.16
CA TRP A 19 -3.69 -6.67 -4.07
C TRP A 19 -4.03 -5.18 -4.04
N TRP A 20 -3.01 -4.32 -4.16
CA TRP A 20 -3.21 -2.89 -4.25
C TRP A 20 -3.99 -2.50 -5.50
N ARG A 21 -3.87 -3.24 -6.62
CA ARG A 21 -4.88 -3.45 -7.70
C ARG A 21 -6.26 -2.88 -7.44
N VAL A 22 -6.79 -3.37 -6.33
CA VAL A 22 -8.19 -3.25 -5.92
C VAL A 22 -8.43 -1.96 -5.11
N ALA A 23 -7.38 -1.32 -4.61
CA ALA A 23 -7.43 -0.15 -3.73
C ALA A 23 -7.27 1.19 -4.48
N LEU A 24 -6.61 1.24 -5.65
CA LEU A 24 -6.40 2.49 -6.39
C LEU A 24 -7.36 2.63 -7.61
N PRO A 25 -7.75 3.87 -7.98
CA PRO A 25 -8.60 4.11 -9.14
C PRO A 25 -8.01 3.59 -10.47
N PRO A 26 -8.83 3.09 -11.43
CA PRO A 26 -8.37 2.48 -12.68
C PRO A 26 -7.40 3.29 -13.56
N GLY A 27 -7.30 4.62 -13.39
CA GLY A 27 -6.36 5.47 -14.13
C GLY A 27 -4.99 5.63 -13.48
N VAL A 28 -4.87 5.35 -12.18
CA VAL A 28 -3.63 5.54 -11.42
C VAL A 28 -2.55 4.52 -11.80
N TRP A 29 -2.97 3.32 -12.19
CA TRP A 29 -2.12 2.19 -12.60
C TRP A 29 -1.46 2.35 -13.97
N ALA A 30 -1.91 3.31 -14.77
CA ALA A 30 -1.38 3.51 -16.12
C ALA A 30 0.01 4.17 -16.08
N GLY A 31 0.34 4.85 -14.98
CA GLY A 31 1.66 5.44 -14.72
C GLY A 31 2.57 4.54 -13.90
N ARG A 32 3.80 4.99 -13.69
CA ARG A 32 4.76 4.37 -12.77
C ARG A 32 4.34 4.66 -11.36
N TRP A 33 4.37 3.67 -10.48
CA TRP A 33 3.96 3.88 -9.09
C TRP A 33 4.82 3.09 -8.11
N ALA A 34 4.83 3.54 -6.87
CA ALA A 34 5.44 2.80 -5.77
C ALA A 34 4.54 2.75 -4.52
N LEU A 35 4.57 1.62 -3.83
CA LEU A 35 4.04 1.43 -2.49
C LEU A 35 5.20 1.19 -1.54
N VAL A 36 5.26 1.97 -0.48
CA VAL A 36 6.22 1.82 0.60
C VAL A 36 5.46 1.45 1.86
N VAL A 37 5.61 0.22 2.31
CA VAL A 37 5.10 -0.24 3.60
C VAL A 37 6.20 -0.01 4.63
N ARG A 38 5.88 0.66 5.73
CA ARG A 38 6.80 0.93 6.84
C ARG A 38 6.23 0.50 8.18
N ASP A 39 7.10 0.26 9.13
CA ASP A 39 6.76 0.10 10.54
C ASP A 39 7.49 1.16 11.39
N GLN A 40 7.57 0.97 12.70
CA GLN A 40 8.27 1.91 13.60
C GLN A 40 9.80 1.92 13.41
N ARG A 41 10.37 0.94 12.72
CA ARG A 41 11.82 0.76 12.51
C ARG A 41 12.27 1.23 11.12
N GLY A 42 11.35 1.35 10.16
CA GLY A 42 11.67 1.83 8.82
C GLY A 42 10.83 1.16 7.73
N PRO A 43 11.27 1.22 6.45
CA PRO A 43 10.60 0.53 5.37
C PRO A 43 10.74 -0.99 5.52
N VAL A 44 9.62 -1.71 5.44
CA VAL A 44 9.58 -3.19 5.50
C VAL A 44 9.34 -3.82 4.13
N ALA A 45 8.66 -3.11 3.23
CA ALA A 45 8.48 -3.53 1.85
C ALA A 45 8.36 -2.31 0.94
N VAL A 46 9.08 -2.33 -0.18
CA VAL A 46 8.99 -1.32 -1.22
C VAL A 46 8.64 -2.03 -2.50
N VAL A 47 7.48 -1.71 -3.06
CA VAL A 47 7.00 -2.26 -4.32
C VAL A 47 6.98 -1.14 -5.32
N LYS A 48 7.66 -1.32 -6.44
CA LYS A 48 7.63 -0.41 -7.57
C LYS A 48 7.06 -1.15 -8.77
N ASP A 49 5.93 -0.66 -9.29
CA ASP A 49 5.13 -1.25 -10.35
C ASP A 49 4.72 -2.72 -10.08
N ARG A 50 5.61 -3.68 -10.33
CA ARG A 50 5.41 -5.12 -10.06
C ARG A 50 6.59 -5.76 -9.32
N GLY A 51 7.68 -5.02 -9.12
CA GLY A 51 8.91 -5.52 -8.53
C GLY A 51 9.09 -5.04 -7.09
N ARG A 52 9.83 -5.81 -6.29
CA ARG A 52 10.32 -5.34 -5.00
C ARG A 52 11.62 -4.58 -5.24
N VAL A 53 11.78 -3.45 -4.56
CA VAL A 53 13.03 -2.67 -4.57
C VAL A 53 13.49 -2.46 -3.13
N GLU A 54 14.76 -2.06 -2.98
CA GLU A 54 15.30 -1.63 -1.71
C GLU A 54 15.34 -0.10 -1.70
N LEU A 55 15.03 0.49 -0.54
CA LEU A 55 15.22 1.92 -0.29
C LEU A 55 16.46 2.07 0.58
N GLU A 56 17.35 2.99 0.22
CA GLU A 56 18.49 3.33 1.05
C GLU A 56 18.05 4.30 2.15
N GLY A 57 18.09 3.85 3.41
CA GLY A 57 17.80 4.69 4.58
C GLY A 57 16.80 4.08 5.56
N ASP A 58 16.87 4.58 6.79
CA ASP A 58 16.15 3.99 7.93
C ASP A 58 14.76 4.60 8.13
N GLN A 59 14.44 5.70 7.44
CA GLN A 59 13.21 6.46 7.68
C GLN A 59 12.52 6.90 6.40
N VAL A 60 11.22 6.65 6.34
CA VAL A 60 10.33 7.11 5.28
C VAL A 60 9.43 8.19 5.87
N GLY A 61 9.58 9.44 5.43
CA GLY A 61 8.74 10.55 5.88
C GLY A 61 7.33 10.49 5.28
N THR A 62 6.37 11.15 5.95
CA THR A 62 4.97 11.24 5.49
C THR A 62 4.47 12.67 5.31
N SER A 63 5.36 13.65 5.42
CA SER A 63 5.06 15.02 5.01
C SER A 63 4.97 15.10 3.49
N ALA A 64 4.27 16.10 2.95
CA ALA A 64 4.17 16.30 1.50
C ALA A 64 5.55 16.42 0.84
N ALA A 65 6.50 17.12 1.47
CA ALA A 65 7.87 17.25 0.97
C ALA A 65 8.60 15.90 0.92
N ALA A 66 8.50 15.10 1.99
CA ALA A 66 9.15 13.79 2.04
C ALA A 66 8.57 12.81 1.02
N LEU A 67 7.25 12.87 0.79
CA LEU A 67 6.60 12.05 -0.23
C LEU A 67 7.04 12.46 -1.64
N ALA A 68 7.17 13.76 -1.91
CA ALA A 68 7.66 14.26 -3.19
C ALA A 68 9.12 13.86 -3.44
N GLU A 69 10.00 13.99 -2.43
CA GLU A 69 11.39 13.52 -2.50
C GLU A 69 11.47 12.02 -2.81
N LEU A 70 10.66 11.22 -2.11
CA LEU A 70 10.60 9.77 -2.30
C LEU A 70 10.07 9.38 -3.69
N ARG A 71 9.06 10.12 -4.18
CA ARG A 71 8.53 9.94 -5.53
C ARG A 71 9.61 10.19 -6.59
N ASP A 72 10.39 11.26 -6.41
CA ASP A 72 11.48 11.65 -7.31
C ASP A 72 12.64 10.64 -7.25
N GLU A 73 13.01 10.19 -6.05
CA GLU A 73 14.03 9.14 -5.82
C GLU A 73 13.64 7.83 -6.54
N LEU A 74 12.40 7.38 -6.34
CA LEU A 74 11.88 6.16 -6.93
C LEU A 74 11.56 6.33 -8.43
N ARG A 75 11.56 7.57 -8.96
CA ARG A 75 11.24 7.92 -10.34
C ARG A 75 9.87 7.38 -10.77
N VAL A 76 8.87 7.62 -9.95
CA VAL A 76 7.48 7.20 -10.17
C VAL A 76 6.57 8.41 -10.32
N ASP A 77 5.37 8.20 -10.86
CA ASP A 77 4.33 9.21 -11.04
C ASP A 77 3.28 9.17 -9.91
N LEU A 78 3.47 8.27 -8.93
CA LEU A 78 2.70 8.20 -7.69
C LEU A 78 3.53 7.41 -6.67
N VAL A 79 3.65 7.94 -5.46
CA VAL A 79 4.08 7.16 -4.30
C VAL A 79 2.97 7.07 -3.26
N VAL A 80 2.80 5.88 -2.69
CA VAL A 80 1.92 5.63 -1.55
C VAL A 80 2.77 5.10 -0.41
N VAL A 81 2.71 5.75 0.74
CA VAL A 81 3.34 5.26 1.98
C VAL A 81 2.23 4.75 2.90
N ALA A 82 2.38 3.53 3.40
CA ALA A 82 1.43 2.91 4.31
C ALA A 82 2.15 2.34 5.54
N ASP A 83 1.59 2.56 6.72
CA ASP A 83 2.03 1.85 7.92
C ASP A 83 1.58 0.38 7.85
N SER A 84 2.38 -0.55 8.35
CA SER A 84 2.05 -1.99 8.39
C SER A 84 0.75 -2.26 9.15
N ASP A 85 0.49 -1.53 10.24
CA ASP A 85 -0.77 -1.59 10.98
C ASP A 85 -1.97 -1.14 10.15
N ALA A 86 -1.80 -0.12 9.29
CA ALA A 86 -2.85 0.35 8.40
C ALA A 86 -3.15 -0.71 7.32
N MET A 87 -2.11 -1.37 6.82
CA MET A 87 -2.24 -2.51 5.90
C MET A 87 -3.00 -3.67 6.55
N ALA A 88 -2.64 -4.08 7.77
CA ALA A 88 -3.35 -5.13 8.50
C ALA A 88 -4.84 -4.80 8.71
N ARG A 89 -5.15 -3.53 9.02
CA ARG A 89 -6.53 -3.05 9.14
C ARG A 89 -7.29 -3.12 7.83
N LEU A 90 -6.67 -2.76 6.70
CA LEU A 90 -7.29 -2.91 5.39
C LEU A 90 -7.56 -4.37 5.05
N SER A 91 -6.60 -5.26 5.30
CA SER A 91 -6.75 -6.70 5.05
C SER A 91 -7.91 -7.30 5.84
N SER A 92 -8.03 -6.98 7.12
CA SER A 92 -9.14 -7.47 7.96
C SER A 92 -10.53 -6.97 7.51
N VAL A 93 -10.60 -5.86 6.77
CA VAL A 93 -11.85 -5.36 6.16
C VAL A 93 -12.16 -6.07 4.84
N ALA A 94 -11.13 -6.47 4.10
CA ALA A 94 -11.25 -7.13 2.80
C ALA A 94 -11.50 -8.65 2.92
N GLU A 95 -10.80 -9.34 3.81
CA GLU A 95 -10.82 -10.81 3.95
C GLU A 95 -12.21 -11.41 4.20
N PRO A 96 -13.04 -10.91 5.14
CA PRO A 96 -14.37 -11.49 5.38
C PRO A 96 -15.31 -11.34 4.17
N ARG A 97 -15.02 -10.38 3.29
CA ARG A 97 -15.81 -10.10 2.08
C ARG A 97 -15.33 -10.91 0.88
N ALA A 98 -14.05 -11.26 0.83
CA ALA A 98 -13.47 -12.13 -0.21
C ALA A 98 -14.03 -13.56 -0.18
N VAL A 99 -14.53 -14.04 0.96
CA VAL A 99 -15.16 -15.38 1.11
C VAL A 99 -16.45 -15.50 0.30
N ARG A 100 -17.12 -14.39 -0.01
CA ARG A 100 -18.30 -14.34 -0.88
C ARG A 100 -17.87 -13.77 -2.21
N ALA A 101 -17.35 -14.63 -3.08
CA ALA A 101 -16.74 -14.30 -4.38
C ALA A 101 -17.65 -13.50 -5.36
N ASP A 102 -18.90 -13.22 -5.01
CA ASP A 102 -19.91 -12.68 -5.91
C ASP A 102 -20.17 -11.17 -5.73
N ASP A 103 -19.63 -10.52 -4.69
CA ASP A 103 -19.86 -9.09 -4.42
C ASP A 103 -18.58 -8.25 -4.43
N PHE A 104 -17.93 -8.24 -5.59
CA PHE A 104 -16.75 -7.41 -5.85
C PHE A 104 -17.01 -5.93 -5.57
N VAL A 105 -18.23 -5.44 -5.80
CA VAL A 105 -18.58 -4.03 -5.58
C VAL A 105 -18.58 -3.71 -4.09
N ALA A 106 -19.23 -4.52 -3.25
CA ALA A 106 -19.23 -4.29 -1.81
C ALA A 106 -17.84 -4.47 -1.19
N GLN A 107 -17.03 -5.40 -1.71
CA GLN A 107 -15.63 -5.53 -1.31
C GLN A 107 -14.85 -4.25 -1.64
N TRP A 108 -15.00 -3.73 -2.86
CA TRP A 108 -14.33 -2.50 -3.30
C TRP A 108 -14.75 -1.29 -2.47
N LEU A 109 -16.05 -1.12 -2.22
CA LEU A 109 -16.57 -0.03 -1.39
C LEU A 109 -16.05 -0.09 0.05
N ALA A 110 -15.91 -1.30 0.61
CA ALA A 110 -15.36 -1.47 1.95
C ALA A 110 -13.86 -1.13 2.02
N VAL A 111 -13.08 -1.57 1.04
CA VAL A 111 -11.66 -1.19 0.91
C VAL A 111 -11.54 0.32 0.74
N TYR A 112 -12.35 0.91 -0.12
CA TYR A 112 -12.37 2.36 -0.35
C TYR A 112 -12.71 3.16 0.92
N ASP A 113 -13.74 2.76 1.68
CA ASP A 113 -14.05 3.44 2.94
C ASP A 113 -12.95 3.23 4.00
N GLY A 114 -12.30 2.06 4.01
CA GLY A 114 -11.10 1.80 4.81
C GLY A 114 -9.95 2.75 4.48
N LEU A 115 -9.61 2.89 3.20
CA LEU A 115 -8.60 3.84 2.70
C LEU A 115 -8.94 5.28 3.10
N ARG A 116 -10.20 5.67 2.94
CA ARG A 116 -10.67 7.02 3.29
C ARG A 116 -10.49 7.31 4.78
N ARG A 117 -10.72 6.33 5.66
CA ARG A 117 -10.55 6.47 7.12
C ARG A 117 -9.07 6.53 7.53
N LEU A 118 -8.20 5.85 6.79
CA LEU A 118 -6.76 5.75 7.08
C LEU A 118 -5.92 6.85 6.41
N ARG A 119 -6.50 7.61 5.47
CA ARG A 119 -5.84 8.75 4.82
C ARG A 119 -5.34 9.76 5.87
N GLY A 120 -4.04 10.02 5.86
CA GLY A 120 -3.35 10.89 6.81
C GLY A 120 -3.16 10.30 8.22
N LYS A 121 -3.61 9.05 8.46
CA LYS A 121 -3.58 8.35 9.76
C LYS A 121 -3.02 6.93 9.62
N GLY A 122 -2.09 6.74 8.69
CA GLY A 122 -1.53 5.43 8.36
C GLY A 122 -1.34 5.22 6.86
N ILE A 123 -1.97 6.03 6.00
CA ILE A 123 -1.77 6.00 4.55
C ILE A 123 -1.61 7.43 4.03
N TRP A 124 -0.56 7.65 3.25
CA TRP A 124 -0.23 8.92 2.62
C TRP A 124 0.13 8.69 1.16
N SER A 125 -0.07 9.69 0.33
CA SER A 125 0.19 9.58 -1.11
C SER A 125 0.60 10.92 -1.71
N ASP A 126 1.51 10.90 -2.67
CA ASP A 126 1.90 12.04 -3.49
C ASP A 126 1.88 11.63 -4.97
N PRO A 127 0.98 12.22 -5.79
CA PRO A 127 0.97 12.04 -7.25
C PRO A 127 2.07 12.86 -7.89
#